data_AF-A0A924D8D9-F1
#
_entry.id   AF-A0A924D8D9-F1
#
_cell.length_a   1.000
_cell.length_b   1.000
_cell.length_c   1.000
_cell.angle_alpha   90.00
_cell.angle_beta   90.00
_cell.angle_gamma   90.00
#
_symmetry.space_group_name_H-M   'P 1'
#
loop_
_entity.id
_entity.type
_entity.pdbx_description
1 polymer ?
#
loop_
_entity_poly.entity_id
_entity_poly.type
_entity_poly.pdbx_seq_one_letter_code
_entity_poly.pdbx_strand_id
1 'polypeptide(L)'
;MTGTTDLEEAFSEVKALVETDEKGRIVLGADYSGKNFRLSVNPRTGDILMPPVVIIPERDMWLYRNPVALASSRQVWQMPPQRGFQEG
;
A
#
# COMPACT_ATOMS: atom_id res chain seq x y z
N MET A 1 1.75 -31.49 14.30
CA MET A 1 2.25 -31.55 12.92
C MET A 1 1.72 -30.34 12.19
N THR A 2 2.65 -29.52 11.71
CA THR A 2 2.56 -28.55 10.59
C THR A 2 1.37 -27.59 10.55
N GLY A 3 1.61 -26.39 11.08
CA GLY A 3 0.96 -25.16 10.64
C GLY A 3 2.00 -24.09 10.31
N THR A 4 3.17 -24.51 9.82
CA THR A 4 4.17 -23.60 9.22
C THR A 4 3.69 -23.29 7.83
N THR A 5 2.87 -22.24 7.71
CA THR A 5 2.86 -21.45 6.48
C THR A 5 3.53 -20.14 6.87
N ASP A 6 4.85 -20.24 7.07
CA ASP A 6 5.72 -19.09 6.93
C ASP A 6 5.46 -18.59 5.50
N LEU A 7 4.60 -17.57 5.41
CA LEU A 7 4.59 -16.69 4.27
C LEU A 7 5.97 -16.06 4.26
N GLU A 8 6.95 -16.74 3.67
CA GLU A 8 8.05 -16.08 2.99
C GLU A 8 7.42 -15.26 1.86
N GLU A 9 6.68 -14.21 2.23
CA GLU A 9 6.46 -13.07 1.37
C GLU A 9 7.86 -12.63 0.99
N ALA A 10 8.25 -12.94 -0.25
CA ALA A 10 9.57 -12.63 -0.75
C ALA A 10 9.78 -11.11 -0.69
N PHE A 11 10.38 -10.64 0.40
CA PHE A 11 10.80 -9.27 0.54
C PHE A 11 11.92 -9.04 -0.47
N SER A 12 11.64 -8.30 -1.52
CA SER A 12 12.67 -7.87 -2.46
C SER A 12 13.45 -6.73 -1.81
N GLU A 13 14.78 -6.84 -1.80
CA GLU A 13 15.65 -5.77 -1.36
C GLU A 13 15.44 -4.53 -2.23
N VAL A 14 14.98 -3.44 -1.62
CA VAL A 14 14.74 -2.16 -2.31
C VAL A 14 16.05 -1.39 -2.48
N LYS A 15 16.97 -1.52 -1.51
CA LYS A 15 18.28 -0.85 -1.53
C LYS A 15 19.27 -1.59 -0.61
N ALA A 16 20.46 -1.87 -1.14
CA ALA A 16 21.44 -2.72 -0.47
C ALA A 16 21.99 -2.17 0.85
N LEU A 17 22.21 -0.85 0.92
CA LEU A 17 22.63 -0.17 2.14
C LEU A 17 22.13 1.27 2.09
N VAL A 18 21.58 1.74 3.19
CA VAL A 18 21.13 3.14 3.33
C VAL A 18 21.59 3.67 4.67
N GLU A 19 22.30 4.79 4.64
CA GLU A 19 22.68 5.52 5.84
C GLU A 19 21.60 6.55 6.20
N THR A 20 21.40 6.74 7.50
CA THR A 20 20.57 7.83 8.01
C THR A 20 21.37 9.12 7.96
N ASP A 21 20.68 10.22 7.64
CA ASP A 21 21.30 11.54 7.79
C ASP A 21 21.46 11.94 9.28
N GLU A 22 22.07 13.11 9.53
CA GLU A 22 22.26 13.67 10.88
C GLU A 22 20.97 13.86 11.68
N LYS A 23 19.81 13.82 11.02
CA LYS A 23 18.48 13.94 11.63
C LYS A 23 17.78 12.59 11.76
N GLY A 24 18.46 11.48 11.45
CA GLY A 24 17.92 10.13 11.55
C GLY A 24 16.96 9.74 10.42
N ARG A 25 16.98 10.44 9.28
CA ARG A 25 16.05 10.18 8.16
C ARG A 25 16.65 9.21 7.15
N ILE A 26 15.80 8.35 6.58
CA ILE A 26 16.15 7.43 5.49
C ILE A 26 15.51 7.94 4.19
N VAL A 27 16.31 8.03 3.13
CA VAL A 27 15.82 8.44 1.79
C VAL A 27 15.59 7.20 0.93
N LEU A 28 14.31 6.92 0.65
CA LEU A 28 13.86 5.77 -0.14
C LEU A 28 13.85 6.03 -1.66
N GLY A 29 13.94 7.29 -2.09
CA GLY A 29 13.94 7.66 -3.51
C GLY A 29 12.56 7.98 -4.08
N ALA A 30 12.53 8.30 -5.37
CA ALA A 30 11.35 8.83 -6.07
C ALA A 30 10.17 7.84 -6.12
N ASP A 31 10.45 6.53 -6.20
CA ASP A 31 9.43 5.47 -6.28
C ASP A 31 8.54 5.39 -5.03
N TYR A 32 9.01 5.98 -3.92
CA TYR A 32 8.32 6.01 -2.63
C TYR A 32 7.83 7.43 -2.26
N SER A 33 8.00 8.40 -3.15
CA SER A 33 7.55 9.79 -2.93
C SER A 33 6.03 9.87 -2.77
N GLY A 34 5.57 10.62 -1.77
CA GLY A 34 4.15 10.84 -1.50
C GLY A 34 3.39 9.63 -0.93
N LYS A 35 4.05 8.49 -0.73
CA LYS A 35 3.44 7.31 -0.08
C LYS A 35 3.53 7.44 1.43
N ASN A 36 2.48 7.02 2.12
CA ASN A 36 2.46 6.92 3.58
C ASN A 36 2.80 5.50 3.98
N PHE A 37 3.56 5.35 5.07
CA PHE A 37 3.92 4.05 5.62
C PHE A 37 3.61 4.01 7.10
N ARG A 38 3.19 2.85 7.58
CA ARG A 38 3.22 2.56 9.02
C ARG A 38 4.61 2.02 9.34
N LEU A 39 5.18 2.43 10.48
CA LEU A 39 6.45 1.90 10.97
C LEU A 39 6.20 0.96 12.13
N SER A 40 6.90 -0.16 12.14
CA SER A 40 6.91 -1.12 13.26
C SER A 40 8.31 -1.65 13.46
N VAL A 41 8.75 -1.71 14.71
CA VAL A 41 10.08 -2.21 15.08
C VAL A 41 9.90 -3.51 15.84
N ASN A 42 10.62 -4.55 15.44
CA ASN A 42 10.74 -5.76 16.23
C ASN A 42 11.80 -5.53 17.33
N PRO A 43 11.40 -5.44 18.61
CA PRO A 43 12.34 -5.12 19.69
C PRO A 43 13.39 -6.21 19.96
N ARG A 44 13.19 -7.42 19.44
CA ARG A 44 14.12 -8.56 19.66
C ARG A 44 15.22 -8.65 18.60
N THR A 45 14.88 -8.36 17.35
CA THR A 45 15.81 -8.46 16.21
C THR A 45 16.30 -7.10 15.74
N GLY A 46 15.58 -6.02 16.05
CA GLY A 46 15.85 -4.67 15.55
C GLY A 46 15.26 -4.40 14.17
N ASP A 47 14.57 -5.37 13.57
CA ASP A 47 14.00 -5.22 12.23
C ASP A 47 12.96 -4.12 12.18
N ILE A 48 13.02 -3.30 11.15
CA ILE A 48 12.03 -2.26 10.87
C ILE A 48 11.16 -2.71 9.70
N LEU A 49 9.87 -2.89 9.98
CA LEU A 49 8.85 -3.18 8.97
C LEU A 49 8.11 -1.90 8.59
N MET A 50 7.95 -1.65 7.29
CA MET A 50 7.39 -0.42 6.76
C MET A 50 6.32 -0.70 5.68
N PRO A 51 5.11 -1.18 6.04
CA PRO A 51 4.05 -1.41 5.08
C PRO A 51 3.42 -0.09 4.59
N PRO A 52 3.12 0.04 3.28
CA PRO A 52 2.40 1.19 2.75
C PRO A 52 0.98 1.27 3.31
N VAL A 53 0.49 2.48 3.51
CA VAL A 53 -0.86 2.77 4.00
C VAL A 53 -1.57 3.71 3.03
N VAL A 54 -2.78 3.32 2.65
CA VAL A 54 -3.69 4.21 1.93
C VAL A 54 -4.54 4.97 2.95
N ILE A 55 -4.41 6.29 2.97
CA ILE A 55 -5.26 7.15 3.80
C ILE A 55 -6.57 7.36 3.05
N ILE A 56 -7.67 6.89 3.62
CA ILE A 56 -9.01 7.13 3.10
C ILE A 56 -9.52 8.43 3.72
N PRO A 57 -9.81 9.48 2.92
CA PRO A 57 -10.41 10.71 3.43
C PRO A 57 -11.75 10.45 4.13
N GLU A 58 -12.07 11.21 5.17
CA GLU A 58 -13.28 11.02 5.98
C GLU A 58 -14.58 11.03 5.15
N ARG A 59 -14.64 11.91 4.15
CA ARG A 59 -15.74 12.01 3.18
C ARG A 59 -15.97 10.75 2.34
N ASP A 60 -14.97 9.88 2.23
CA ASP A 60 -15.00 8.65 1.41
C ASP A 60 -15.06 7.39 2.30
N MET A 61 -15.01 7.55 3.62
CA MET A 61 -15.05 6.46 4.61
C MET A 61 -16.36 5.67 4.55
N TRP A 62 -17.46 6.28 4.09
CA TRP A 62 -18.75 5.62 3.96
C TRP A 62 -18.74 4.49 2.92
N LEU A 63 -17.94 4.60 1.85
CA LEU A 63 -17.79 3.56 0.82
C LEU A 63 -17.22 2.27 1.41
N TYR A 64 -16.32 2.40 2.39
CA TYR A 64 -15.68 1.27 3.05
C TYR A 64 -16.52 0.64 4.16
N ARG A 65 -17.54 1.35 4.65
CA ARG A 65 -18.50 0.82 5.63
C ARG A 65 -19.71 0.14 4.97
N ASN A 66 -19.89 0.28 3.66
CA ASN A 66 -20.99 -0.33 2.91
C ASN A 66 -20.46 -1.37 1.89
N PRO A 67 -20.57 -2.67 2.18
CA PRO A 67 -20.02 -3.73 1.30
C PRO A 67 -20.64 -3.75 -0.10
N VAL A 68 -21.88 -3.27 -0.27
CA VAL A 68 -22.54 -3.15 -1.58
C VAL A 68 -21.92 -2.01 -2.40
N ALA A 69 -21.65 -0.87 -1.77
CA ALA A 69 -21.03 0.27 -2.45
C ALA A 69 -19.55 0.00 -2.84
N LEU A 70 -18.84 -0.79 -2.03
CA LEU A 70 -17.48 -1.22 -2.33
C LEU A 70 -17.42 -2.17 -3.54
N ALA A 71 -18.40 -3.06 -3.68
CA ALA A 71 -18.49 -3.99 -4.82
C ALA A 71 -18.79 -3.24 -6.13
N SER A 72 -19.74 -2.30 -6.11
CA SER A 72 -20.10 -1.50 -7.28
C SER A 72 -18.98 -0.58 -7.75
N SER A 73 -18.19 -0.01 -6.84
CA SER A 73 -17.04 0.82 -7.22
C SER A 73 -15.94 -0.01 -7.91
N ARG A 74 -15.61 -1.21 -7.41
CA ARG A 74 -14.63 -2.11 -8.05
C ARG A 74 -15.01 -2.52 -9.48
N GLN A 75 -16.31 -2.63 -9.77
CA GLN A 75 -16.79 -3.06 -11.09
C GLN A 75 -16.63 -1.97 -12.16
N VAL A 76 -16.74 -0.69 -11.79
CA VAL A 76 -16.53 0.44 -12.71
C VAL A 76 -15.06 0.57 -13.14
N TRP A 77 -14.11 0.26 -12.26
CA TRP A 77 -12.67 0.32 -12.56
C TRP A 77 -12.18 -0.78 -13.52
N GLN A 78 -12.96 -1.84 -13.72
CA GLN A 78 -12.61 -2.97 -14.60
C GLN A 78 -13.23 -2.87 -15.99
N MET A 79 -14.13 -1.91 -16.22
CA MET A 79 -14.70 -1.70 -17.54
C MET A 79 -13.81 -0.74 -18.36
N PRO A 80 -13.39 -1.12 -19.57
CA PRO A 80 -12.76 -0.16 -20.48
C PRO A 80 -13.75 0.99 -20.73
N PRO A 81 -13.26 2.24 -20.89
CA PRO A 81 -14.12 3.38 -21.14
C PRO A 81 -14.99 3.09 -22.37
N GLN A 82 -16.31 3.07 -22.17
CA GLN A 82 -17.29 2.85 -23.23
C GLN A 82 -17.24 4.06 -24.17
N ARG A 83 -16.44 3.96 -25.23
CA ARG A 83 -16.41 4.98 -26.29
C ARG A 83 -17.63 4.73 -27.19
N GLY A 84 -18.71 5.44 -26.88
CA GLY A 84 -19.96 5.36 -27.62
C GLY A 84 -20.71 6.69 -27.61
N PHE A 85 -20.11 7.74 -28.18
CA PHE A 85 -20.91 8.82 -28.76
C PHE A 85 -21.22 8.40 -30.19
N GLN A 86 -22.48 8.01 -30.44
CA GLN A 86 -23.02 7.95 -31.79
C GLN A 86 -23.21 9.40 -32.25
N GLU A 87 -22.50 9.79 -33.30
CA GLU A 87 -22.89 10.93 -34.13
C GLU A 87 -24.18 10.54 -34.87
N GLY A 88 -25.19 11.39 -34.74
CA GLY A 88 -26.45 11.37 -35.49
C GLY A 88 -26.99 12.77 -35.58
#